data_AF-A0A818IUJ9-F1
#
_entry.id   AF-A0A818IUJ9-F1
#
_cell.length_a   1.000
_cell.length_b   1.000
_cell.length_c   1.000
_cell.angle_alpha   90.00
_cell.angle_beta   90.00
_cell.angle_gamma   90.00
#
_symmetry.space_group_name_H-M   'P 1'
#
loop_
_entity.id
_entity.type
_entity.pdbx_description
1 polymer ?
#
loop_
_entity_poly.entity_id
_entity_poly.type
_entity_poly.pdbx_seq_one_letter_code
_entity_poly.pdbx_strand_id
1 'polypeptide(L)'
;MTATVSDSITFQDPLTALKGGYDIHVYFTMEQHAIATSVYKAFLSYLNLHDVRPTFSFLYDTPPDFEGGPHKGPMWTVQLMGINPARDVIQDGGNEKAVRQFGVALSWLMLNRNGLKILVHPNVAMPFGEVQLEKVDHTDYALWMGAVDPLPKEFELEFFDRLLEKNVKDAQEAAVKRLHNATNPTSTAT
;
A
#
# COMPACT_ATOMS: atom_id res chain seq x y z
N MET A 1 3.18 -40.12 -25.84
CA MET A 1 4.00 -38.89 -25.73
C MET A 1 3.62 -38.21 -24.43
N THR A 2 4.46 -38.32 -23.41
CA THR A 2 4.28 -37.68 -22.10
C THR A 2 4.89 -36.29 -22.15
N ALA A 3 4.05 -35.26 -22.10
CA ALA A 3 4.50 -33.91 -21.77
C ALA A 3 4.55 -33.80 -20.25
N THR A 4 5.74 -33.93 -19.68
CA THR A 4 6.02 -33.40 -18.34
C THR A 4 6.09 -31.89 -18.46
N VAL A 5 5.06 -31.20 -17.99
CA VAL A 5 5.20 -29.80 -17.58
C VAL A 5 5.58 -29.85 -16.10
N SER A 6 6.88 -29.77 -15.82
CA SER A 6 7.34 -29.37 -14.51
C SER A 6 7.17 -27.86 -14.41
N ASP A 7 6.46 -27.42 -13.38
CA ASP A 7 6.82 -26.30 -12.49
C ASP A 7 5.65 -26.12 -11.53
N SER A 8 5.89 -26.27 -10.22
CA SER A 8 4.83 -26.09 -9.22
C SER A 8 4.56 -24.60 -9.06
N ILE A 9 3.65 -24.06 -9.88
CA ILE A 9 3.10 -22.72 -9.68
C ILE A 9 2.28 -22.74 -8.38
N THR A 10 2.64 -21.89 -7.44
CA THR A 10 1.90 -21.71 -6.18
C THR A 10 0.90 -20.58 -6.35
N PHE A 11 -0.37 -20.85 -6.05
CA PHE A 11 -1.42 -19.83 -6.00
C PHE A 11 -1.67 -19.43 -4.54
N GLN A 12 -1.83 -18.14 -4.30
CA GLN A 12 -2.13 -17.60 -2.98
C GLN A 12 -3.64 -17.43 -2.80
N ASP A 13 -4.19 -17.88 -1.67
CA ASP A 13 -5.55 -17.57 -1.27
C ASP A 13 -5.58 -16.16 -0.65
N PRO A 14 -6.31 -15.19 -1.24
CA PRO A 14 -6.37 -13.83 -0.71
C PRO A 14 -6.89 -13.76 0.72
N LEU A 15 -7.72 -14.69 1.17
CA LEU A 15 -8.25 -14.67 2.54
C LEU A 15 -7.18 -14.94 3.60
N THR A 16 -6.08 -15.60 3.23
CA THR A 16 -4.97 -15.93 4.14
C THR A 16 -3.70 -15.12 3.87
N ALA A 17 -3.49 -14.72 2.61
CA ALA A 17 -2.35 -13.93 2.18
C ALA A 17 -2.45 -12.48 2.65
N LEU A 18 -3.64 -11.87 2.60
CA LEU A 18 -3.85 -10.49 3.03
C LEU A 18 -3.59 -10.34 4.54
N LYS A 19 -2.72 -9.38 4.89
CA LYS A 19 -2.44 -8.98 6.28
C LYS A 19 -3.12 -7.68 6.67
N GLY A 20 -3.48 -6.84 5.70
CA GLY A 20 -4.30 -5.66 5.89
C GLY A 20 -5.57 -5.70 5.06
N GLY A 21 -5.43 -5.58 3.73
CA GLY A 21 -6.51 -5.45 2.77
C GLY A 21 -5.98 -4.82 1.48
N TYR A 22 -6.64 -3.79 0.98
CA TYR A 22 -6.23 -3.11 -0.25
C TYR A 22 -6.11 -1.60 -0.06
N ASP A 23 -5.07 -1.03 -0.68
CA ASP A 23 -4.88 0.40 -0.79
C ASP A 23 -5.14 0.82 -2.24
N ILE A 24 -5.95 1.86 -2.39
CA ILE A 24 -6.29 2.48 -3.68
C ILE A 24 -5.73 3.89 -3.67
N HIS A 25 -4.88 4.22 -4.64
CA HIS A 25 -4.31 5.54 -4.84
C HIS A 25 -4.71 6.06 -6.21
N VAL A 26 -5.34 7.24 -6.24
CA VAL A 26 -5.72 7.90 -7.48
C VAL A 26 -4.92 9.17 -7.65
N TYR A 27 -4.08 9.17 -8.66
CA TYR A 27 -3.18 10.26 -8.98
C TYR A 27 -3.83 11.27 -9.91
N PHE A 28 -3.49 12.53 -9.72
CA PHE A 28 -3.95 13.62 -10.56
C PHE A 28 -2.91 14.74 -10.65
N THR A 29 -2.93 15.46 -11.76
CA THR A 29 -2.23 16.75 -11.87
C THR A 29 -3.08 17.88 -11.29
N MET A 30 -2.49 19.04 -11.07
CA MET A 30 -3.24 20.24 -10.64
C MET A 30 -4.33 20.65 -11.63
N GLU A 31 -4.11 20.44 -12.93
CA GLU A 31 -5.13 20.64 -13.97
C GLU A 31 -6.32 19.69 -13.77
N GLN A 32 -6.07 18.47 -13.30
CA GLN A 32 -7.06 17.45 -13.03
C GLN A 32 -7.67 17.55 -11.62
N HIS A 33 -7.27 18.52 -10.80
CA HIS A 33 -7.69 18.61 -9.40
C HIS A 33 -9.21 18.66 -9.23
N ALA A 34 -9.90 19.48 -10.04
CA ALA A 34 -11.34 19.62 -9.98
C ALA A 34 -12.09 18.32 -10.32
N ILE A 35 -11.63 17.58 -11.34
CA ILE A 35 -12.22 16.28 -11.69
C ILE A 35 -11.86 15.23 -10.65
N ALA A 36 -10.63 15.21 -10.12
CA ALA A 36 -10.21 14.31 -9.06
C ALA A 36 -11.03 14.48 -7.78
N THR A 37 -11.29 15.72 -7.37
CA THR A 37 -12.14 16.05 -6.22
C THR A 37 -13.58 15.59 -6.44
N SER A 38 -14.10 15.76 -7.66
CA SER A 38 -15.47 15.34 -8.01
C SER A 38 -15.61 13.82 -8.00
N VAL A 39 -14.65 13.11 -8.61
CA VAL A 39 -14.58 11.64 -8.59
C VAL A 39 -14.45 11.12 -7.16
N TYR A 40 -13.58 11.72 -6.34
CA TYR A 40 -13.38 11.33 -4.94
C TYR A 40 -14.69 11.41 -4.13
N LYS A 41 -15.40 12.54 -4.20
CA LYS A 41 -16.68 12.73 -3.47
C LYS A 41 -17.76 11.76 -3.95
N ALA A 42 -17.88 11.58 -5.27
CA ALA A 42 -18.83 10.64 -5.85
C ALA A 42 -18.50 9.19 -5.47
N PHE A 43 -17.21 8.83 -5.46
CA PHE A 43 -16.73 7.52 -5.07
C PHE A 43 -17.05 7.21 -3.61
N LEU A 44 -16.70 8.09 -2.67
CA LEU A 44 -17.02 7.90 -1.26
C LEU A 44 -18.54 7.80 -1.02
N SER A 45 -19.33 8.58 -1.74
CA SER A 45 -20.80 8.49 -1.68
C SER A 45 -21.31 7.13 -2.16
N TYR A 46 -20.76 6.64 -3.28
CA TYR A 46 -21.07 5.31 -3.81
C TYR A 46 -20.68 4.20 -2.82
N LEU A 47 -19.46 4.24 -2.27
CA LEU A 47 -19.02 3.26 -1.28
C LEU A 47 -19.99 3.21 -0.09
N ASN A 48 -20.37 4.37 0.46
CA ASN A 48 -21.31 4.44 1.58
C ASN A 48 -22.70 3.87 1.25
N LEU A 49 -23.22 4.14 0.04
CA LEU A 49 -24.51 3.57 -0.41
C LEU A 49 -24.48 2.03 -0.52
N HIS A 50 -23.31 1.45 -0.73
CA HIS A 50 -23.11 0.01 -0.90
C HIS A 50 -22.52 -0.68 0.35
N ASP A 51 -22.61 -0.02 1.51
CA ASP A 51 -22.06 -0.50 2.78
C ASP A 51 -20.57 -0.88 2.70
N VAL A 52 -19.83 -0.09 1.92
CA VAL A 52 -18.38 -0.11 1.88
C VAL A 52 -17.89 1.08 2.68
N ARG A 53 -17.26 0.80 3.83
CA ARG A 53 -16.71 1.82 4.72
C ARG A 53 -15.20 1.74 4.69
N PRO A 54 -14.51 2.68 4.01
CA PRO A 54 -13.07 2.78 4.10
C PRO A 54 -12.59 2.88 5.54
N THR A 55 -11.46 2.23 5.81
CA THR A 55 -10.77 2.35 7.10
C THR A 55 -9.98 3.65 7.18
N PHE A 56 -9.56 4.14 6.01
CA PHE A 56 -8.90 5.42 5.81
C PHE A 56 -9.31 5.98 4.45
N SER A 57 -9.50 7.29 4.37
CA SER A 57 -9.66 8.00 3.11
C SER A 57 -9.17 9.43 3.26
N PHE A 58 -8.35 9.90 2.33
CA PHE A 58 -7.84 11.27 2.35
C PHE A 58 -7.56 11.78 0.95
N LEU A 59 -7.77 13.07 0.73
CA LEU A 59 -7.40 13.77 -0.51
C LEU A 59 -6.22 14.69 -0.20
N TYR A 60 -5.12 14.44 -0.89
CA TYR A 60 -3.85 15.14 -0.74
C TYR A 60 -3.62 16.05 -1.94
N ASP A 61 -3.71 17.37 -1.71
CA ASP A 61 -3.43 18.39 -2.74
C ASP A 61 -1.94 18.47 -3.05
N THR A 62 -1.09 18.23 -2.07
CA THR A 62 0.36 18.04 -2.21
C THR A 62 0.70 16.59 -1.90
N PRO A 63 1.90 16.10 -2.22
CA PRO A 63 2.33 14.79 -1.70
C PRO A 63 2.10 14.76 -0.18
N PRO A 64 1.66 13.64 0.41
CA PRO A 64 1.53 13.54 1.85
C PRO A 64 2.84 13.99 2.50
N ASP A 65 2.77 14.86 3.51
CA ASP A 65 3.95 15.39 4.23
C ASP A 65 4.79 14.31 4.94
N PHE A 66 4.37 13.03 4.85
CA PHE A 66 5.26 11.90 5.07
C PHE A 66 6.33 11.89 3.97
N GLU A 67 7.44 12.58 4.22
CA GLU A 67 8.65 12.63 3.38
C GLU A 67 9.13 11.24 2.88
N GLY A 68 8.67 10.13 3.46
CA GLY A 68 9.06 8.77 3.14
C GLY A 68 7.92 7.87 2.65
N GLY A 69 7.18 8.22 1.61
CA GLY A 69 6.31 7.27 0.89
C GLY A 69 6.61 7.24 -0.62
N PRO A 70 6.18 6.21 -1.36
CA PRO A 70 6.43 6.13 -2.80
C PRO A 70 5.54 7.07 -3.63
N HIS A 71 4.57 7.77 -3.03
CA HIS A 71 3.67 8.71 -3.71
C HIS A 71 4.23 10.15 -3.66
N LYS A 72 4.63 10.68 -4.82
CA LYS A 72 5.36 11.95 -4.99
C LYS A 72 4.53 13.09 -5.58
N GLY A 73 3.25 12.87 -5.83
CA GLY A 73 2.35 13.89 -6.38
C GLY A 73 0.98 13.94 -5.69
N PRO A 74 0.11 14.84 -6.16
CA PRO A 74 -1.25 14.93 -5.67
C PRO A 74 -2.01 13.62 -5.92
N MET A 75 -2.70 13.16 -4.89
CA MET A 75 -3.49 11.94 -4.97
C MET A 75 -4.62 11.97 -3.96
N TRP A 76 -5.59 11.08 -4.11
CA TRP A 76 -6.39 10.66 -2.98
C TRP A 76 -6.24 9.17 -2.77
N THR A 77 -6.41 8.74 -1.53
CA THR A 77 -6.29 7.34 -1.14
C THR A 77 -7.53 6.86 -0.42
N VAL A 78 -7.83 5.57 -0.58
CA VAL A 78 -8.87 4.84 0.13
C VAL A 78 -8.29 3.48 0.52
N GLN A 79 -8.41 3.13 1.81
CA GLN A 79 -8.00 1.84 2.34
C GLN A 79 -9.21 0.98 2.68
N LEU A 80 -9.21 -0.26 2.19
CA LEU A 80 -10.24 -1.26 2.40
C LEU A 80 -9.62 -2.43 3.17
N MET A 81 -9.50 -2.29 4.49
CA MET A 81 -8.80 -3.25 5.32
C MET A 81 -9.74 -4.26 5.99
N GLY A 82 -9.38 -5.54 5.91
CA GLY A 82 -9.99 -6.62 6.70
C GLY A 82 -9.39 -6.71 8.10
N ILE A 83 -8.15 -6.27 8.27
CA ILE A 83 -7.45 -6.17 9.55
C ILE A 83 -6.93 -4.74 9.67
N ASN A 84 -7.24 -4.04 10.77
CA ASN A 84 -6.63 -2.74 11.05
C ASN A 84 -5.36 -2.93 11.89
N PRO A 85 -4.16 -2.86 11.28
CA PRO A 85 -2.90 -3.13 11.98
C PRO A 85 -2.56 -2.08 13.04
N ALA A 86 -3.09 -0.85 12.92
CA ALA A 86 -2.88 0.20 13.92
C ALA A 86 -3.65 -0.03 15.23
N ARG A 87 -4.60 -0.97 15.24
CA ARG A 87 -5.43 -1.27 16.41
C ARG A 87 -5.43 -2.74 16.82
N ASP A 88 -4.75 -3.62 16.08
CA ASP A 88 -4.81 -5.07 16.23
C ASP A 88 -6.26 -5.60 16.31
N VAL A 89 -7.15 -4.98 15.52
CA VAL A 89 -8.58 -5.33 15.46
C VAL A 89 -8.91 -5.85 14.07
N ILE A 90 -9.37 -7.09 14.02
CA ILE A 90 -10.03 -7.66 12.84
C ILE A 90 -11.33 -6.87 12.62
N GLN A 91 -11.48 -6.27 11.45
CA GLN A 91 -12.74 -5.63 11.11
C GLN A 91 -13.85 -6.67 11.03
N ASP A 92 -15.08 -6.32 11.39
CA ASP A 92 -16.22 -7.23 11.22
C ASP A 92 -16.25 -7.77 9.77
N GLY A 93 -16.17 -9.09 9.61
CA GLY A 93 -16.08 -9.78 8.31
C GLY A 93 -14.65 -9.96 7.73
N GLY A 94 -13.60 -9.46 8.39
CA GLY A 94 -12.19 -9.73 8.07
C GLY A 94 -11.79 -9.56 6.60
N ASN A 95 -10.90 -10.43 6.11
CA ASN A 95 -10.43 -10.41 4.72
C ASN A 95 -11.55 -10.72 3.71
N GLU A 96 -12.57 -11.50 4.08
CA GLU A 96 -13.72 -11.76 3.19
C GLU A 96 -14.46 -10.46 2.85
N LYS A 97 -14.67 -9.61 3.85
CA LYS A 97 -15.26 -8.29 3.64
C LYS A 97 -14.35 -7.40 2.79
N ALA A 98 -13.04 -7.39 3.06
CA ALA A 98 -12.09 -6.60 2.26
C ALA A 98 -12.12 -6.99 0.78
N VAL A 99 -12.08 -8.29 0.47
CA VAL A 99 -12.18 -8.82 -0.91
C VAL A 99 -13.50 -8.41 -1.57
N ARG A 100 -14.63 -8.51 -0.85
CA ARG A 100 -15.93 -8.06 -1.38
C ARG A 100 -15.95 -6.55 -1.65
N GLN A 101 -15.47 -5.75 -0.70
CA GLN A 101 -15.43 -4.29 -0.81
C GLN A 101 -14.52 -3.84 -1.96
N PHE A 102 -13.39 -4.52 -2.16
CA PHE A 102 -12.49 -4.32 -3.30
C PHE A 102 -13.21 -4.47 -4.64
N GLY A 103 -14.00 -5.54 -4.81
CA GLY A 103 -14.80 -5.74 -6.02
C GLY A 103 -15.79 -4.61 -6.30
N VAL A 104 -16.48 -4.12 -5.27
CA VAL A 104 -17.42 -2.98 -5.37
C VAL A 104 -16.67 -1.69 -5.77
N ALA A 105 -15.55 -1.42 -5.10
CA ALA A 105 -14.72 -0.25 -5.37
C ALA A 105 -14.17 -0.22 -6.80
N LEU A 106 -13.53 -1.32 -7.23
CA LEU A 106 -12.92 -1.40 -8.56
C LEU A 106 -13.96 -1.31 -9.67
N SER A 107 -15.10 -1.97 -9.51
CA SER A 107 -16.18 -1.94 -10.52
C SER A 107 -16.64 -0.51 -10.80
N TRP A 108 -16.76 0.32 -9.76
CA TRP A 108 -17.13 1.72 -9.94
C TRP A 108 -16.01 2.55 -10.57
N LEU A 109 -14.76 2.38 -10.11
CA LEU A 109 -13.62 3.14 -10.60
C LEU A 109 -13.33 2.86 -12.08
N MET A 110 -13.47 1.61 -12.54
CA MET A 110 -13.30 1.23 -13.94
C MET A 110 -14.19 2.06 -14.87
N LEU A 111 -15.41 2.38 -14.44
CA LEU A 111 -16.39 3.14 -15.22
C LEU A 111 -16.29 4.65 -15.02
N ASN A 112 -15.85 5.11 -13.84
CA ASN A 112 -16.03 6.50 -13.40
C ASN A 112 -14.72 7.22 -13.07
N ARG A 113 -13.55 6.64 -13.34
CA ARG A 113 -12.25 7.31 -13.07
C ARG A 113 -11.97 8.54 -13.93
N ASN A 114 -12.77 8.81 -14.97
CA ASN A 114 -12.68 10.03 -15.78
C ASN A 114 -11.25 10.37 -16.26
N GLY A 115 -10.51 9.35 -16.72
CA GLY A 115 -9.14 9.52 -17.21
C GLY A 115 -8.04 9.55 -16.13
N LEU A 116 -8.39 9.58 -14.85
CA LEU A 116 -7.42 9.52 -13.74
C LEU A 116 -6.69 8.18 -13.70
N LYS A 117 -5.43 8.20 -13.24
CA LYS A 117 -4.59 7.01 -13.08
C LYS A 117 -4.72 6.46 -11.67
N ILE A 118 -4.88 5.15 -11.56
CA ILE A 118 -5.12 4.48 -10.28
C ILE A 118 -4.07 3.39 -10.09
N LEU A 119 -3.37 3.44 -8.96
CA LEU A 119 -2.62 2.32 -8.41
C LEU A 119 -3.49 1.63 -7.36
N VAL A 120 -3.58 0.32 -7.45
CA VAL A 120 -4.19 -0.51 -6.42
C VAL A 120 -3.23 -1.61 -6.06
N HIS A 121 -3.01 -1.86 -4.79
CA HIS A 121 -2.23 -3.01 -4.36
C HIS A 121 -2.86 -3.69 -3.15
N PRO A 122 -2.67 -5.01 -2.99
CA PRO A 122 -2.94 -5.67 -1.71
C PRO A 122 -1.90 -5.23 -0.68
N ASN A 123 -2.21 -5.49 0.58
CA ASN A 123 -1.25 -5.43 1.69
C ASN A 123 -1.03 -6.86 2.19
N VAL A 124 -0.02 -7.54 1.65
CA VAL A 124 0.45 -8.83 2.20
C VAL A 124 1.54 -8.63 3.24
N ALA A 125 2.17 -7.46 3.28
CA ALA A 125 3.04 -7.03 4.36
C ALA A 125 2.23 -6.43 5.51
N MET A 126 2.72 -6.60 6.75
CA MET A 126 2.29 -5.72 7.84
C MET A 126 2.96 -4.35 7.67
N PRO A 127 2.24 -3.22 7.88
CA PRO A 127 2.83 -1.90 7.73
C PRO A 127 4.05 -1.70 8.62
N PHE A 128 5.08 -1.04 8.08
CA PHE A 128 6.28 -0.59 8.78
C PHE A 128 7.23 -1.69 9.28
N GLY A 129 7.00 -2.96 8.92
CA GLY A 129 7.81 -4.09 9.37
C GLY A 129 8.58 -4.81 8.27
N GLU A 130 8.06 -4.78 7.04
CA GLU A 130 8.48 -5.70 5.97
C GLU A 130 8.67 -4.94 4.66
N VAL A 131 9.57 -3.95 4.64
CA VAL A 131 9.81 -3.06 3.48
C VAL A 131 10.01 -3.82 2.16
N GLN A 132 10.66 -4.98 2.20
CA GLN A 132 10.83 -5.82 1.01
C GLN A 132 9.50 -6.37 0.48
N LEU A 133 8.58 -6.76 1.36
CA LEU A 133 7.24 -7.22 0.98
C LEU A 133 6.34 -6.03 0.60
N GLU A 134 6.47 -4.88 1.26
CA GLU A 134 5.78 -3.65 0.83
C GLU A 134 6.20 -3.25 -0.60
N LYS A 135 7.48 -3.40 -0.96
CA LYS A 135 7.94 -3.20 -2.33
C LYS A 135 7.23 -4.16 -3.29
N VAL A 136 7.12 -5.45 -2.94
CA VAL A 136 6.44 -6.47 -3.75
C VAL A 136 4.94 -6.16 -3.90
N ASP A 137 4.27 -5.68 -2.85
CA ASP A 137 2.88 -5.20 -2.91
C ASP A 137 2.72 -4.14 -4.02
N HIS A 138 3.66 -3.19 -4.08
CA HIS A 138 3.63 -2.07 -5.01
C HIS A 138 4.20 -2.35 -6.41
N THR A 139 4.90 -3.48 -6.61
CA THR A 139 5.45 -3.88 -7.92
C THR A 139 4.72 -5.06 -8.51
N ASP A 140 4.80 -6.22 -7.85
CA ASP A 140 4.45 -7.51 -8.44
C ASP A 140 2.96 -7.79 -8.28
N TYR A 141 2.36 -7.27 -7.21
CA TYR A 141 0.93 -7.44 -6.91
C TYR A 141 0.08 -6.22 -7.28
N ALA A 142 0.72 -5.14 -7.73
CA ALA A 142 0.05 -3.92 -8.09
C ALA A 142 -0.78 -4.07 -9.37
N LEU A 143 -1.99 -3.50 -9.33
CA LEU A 143 -2.86 -3.30 -10.46
C LEU A 143 -2.90 -1.80 -10.79
N TRP A 144 -2.76 -1.49 -12.08
CA TRP A 144 -2.92 -0.13 -12.59
C TRP A 144 -4.19 0.00 -13.44
N MET A 145 -4.96 1.08 -13.24
CA MET A 145 -6.05 1.47 -14.13
C MET A 145 -5.71 2.75 -14.90
N GLY A 146 -5.69 2.63 -16.24
CA GLY A 146 -5.23 3.68 -17.16
C GLY A 146 -3.97 3.26 -17.91
N ALA A 147 -3.54 4.06 -18.88
CA ALA A 147 -2.26 3.83 -19.56
C ALA A 147 -1.12 4.20 -18.61
N VAL A 148 -0.30 3.21 -18.28
CA VAL A 148 0.85 3.33 -17.37
C VAL A 148 2.09 2.83 -18.09
N ASP A 149 2.50 3.57 -19.10
CA ASP A 149 3.84 3.49 -19.67
C ASP A 149 4.24 4.88 -20.19
N PRO A 150 5.21 5.56 -19.54
CA PRO A 150 5.92 5.15 -18.32
C PRO A 150 5.04 5.24 -17.05
N LEU A 151 5.58 4.80 -15.91
CA LEU A 151 5.00 5.02 -14.58
C LEU A 151 4.64 6.52 -14.38
N PRO A 152 3.59 6.84 -13.59
CA PRO A 152 3.29 8.23 -13.28
C PRO A 152 4.46 8.86 -12.53
N LYS A 153 4.76 10.13 -12.81
CA LYS A 153 5.83 10.87 -12.12
C LYS A 153 5.52 11.06 -10.64
N GLU A 154 4.26 10.90 -10.29
CA GLU A 154 3.70 10.94 -8.95
C GLU A 154 3.96 9.65 -8.16
N PHE A 155 4.67 8.67 -8.71
CA PHE A 155 5.03 7.42 -8.05
C PHE A 155 6.50 7.05 -8.28
N GLU A 156 7.20 6.67 -7.20
CA GLU A 156 8.64 6.40 -7.23
C GLU A 156 8.97 5.10 -6.50
N LEU A 157 9.43 4.09 -7.26
CA LEU A 157 9.82 2.78 -6.72
C LEU A 157 11.14 2.81 -5.94
N GLU A 158 12.07 3.71 -6.31
CA GLU A 158 13.37 3.85 -5.64
C GLU A 158 13.24 4.25 -4.17
N PHE A 159 12.06 4.74 -3.76
CA PHE A 159 11.74 4.96 -2.36
C PHE A 159 12.02 3.70 -1.50
N PHE A 160 11.57 2.53 -1.95
CA PHE A 160 11.74 1.28 -1.21
C PHE A 160 13.22 0.87 -1.12
N ASP A 161 13.98 1.07 -2.19
CA ASP A 161 15.41 0.75 -2.21
C ASP A 161 16.19 1.62 -1.22
N ARG A 162 15.92 2.93 -1.20
CA ARG A 162 16.51 3.83 -0.22
C ARG A 162 16.15 3.46 1.22
N LEU A 163 14.91 3.01 1.46
CA LEU A 163 14.47 2.60 2.79
C LEU A 163 15.13 1.29 3.24
N LEU A 164 15.29 0.31 2.34
CA LEU A 164 16.04 -0.93 2.60
C LEU A 164 17.50 -0.64 2.95
N GLU A 165 18.17 0.21 2.16
CA GLU A 165 19.55 0.62 2.41
C GLU A 165 19.71 1.32 3.78
N LYS A 166 18.76 2.20 4.12
CA LYS A 166 18.74 2.88 5.42
C LYS A 166 18.58 1.87 6.56
N ASN A 167 17.66 0.92 6.45
CA ASN A 167 17.43 -0.10 7.49
C ASN A 167 18.68 -0.97 7.73
N VAL A 168 19.43 -1.30 6.67
CA VAL A 168 20.71 -2.02 6.78
C VAL A 168 21.74 -1.19 7.54
N LYS A 169 21.90 0.08 7.21
CA LYS A 169 22.83 1.00 7.89
C LYS A 169 22.47 1.16 9.36
N ASP A 170 21.20 1.43 9.67
CA ASP A 170 20.71 1.60 11.04
C ASP A 170 20.94 0.32 11.88
N ALA A 171 20.74 -0.86 11.30
CA ALA A 171 21.00 -2.14 11.96
C ALA A 171 22.49 -2.38 12.23
N GLN A 172 23.37 -2.04 11.28
CA GLN A 172 24.82 -2.13 11.44
C GLN A 172 25.33 -1.20 12.55
N GLU A 173 24.87 0.05 12.57
CA GLU A 173 25.23 1.02 13.61
C GLU A 173 24.74 0.57 15.00
N ALA A 174 23.52 0.05 15.09
CA ALA A 174 22.98 -0.51 16.32
C ALA A 174 23.80 -1.72 16.81
N ALA A 175 24.24 -2.59 15.92
CA ALA A 175 25.09 -3.74 16.26
C ALA A 175 26.46 -3.31 16.78
N VAL A 176 27.10 -2.32 16.13
CA VAL A 176 28.39 -1.75 16.58
C VAL A 176 28.25 -1.13 17.97
N LYS A 177 27.18 -0.37 18.22
CA LYS A 177 26.91 0.23 19.54
C LYS A 177 26.69 -0.83 20.63
N ARG A 178 25.97 -1.92 20.32
CA ARG A 178 25.77 -3.05 21.24
C ARG A 178 27.09 -3.75 21.56
N LEU A 179 27.94 -4.00 20.56
CA LEU A 179 29.26 -4.59 20.76
C LEU A 179 30.15 -3.70 21.62
N HIS A 180 30.21 -2.40 21.32
CA HIS A 180 30.99 -1.44 22.12
C HIS A 180 30.57 -1.43 23.60
N ASN A 181 29.26 -1.40 23.87
CA ASN A 181 28.72 -1.44 25.23
C ASN A 181 28.97 -2.79 25.94
N ALA A 182 28.98 -3.90 25.21
CA ALA A 182 29.30 -5.22 25.77
C ALA A 182 30.80 -5.37 26.10
N THR A 183 31.68 -4.72 25.33
CA THR A 183 33.14 -4.77 25.54
C THR A 183 33.65 -3.76 26.57
N ASN A 184 32.89 -2.70 26.89
CA ASN A 184 33.23 -1.68 27.89
C ASN A 184 32.11 -1.50 28.92
N PRO A 185 31.87 -2.48 29.81
CA PRO A 185 30.88 -2.35 30.88
C PRO A 185 31.45 -1.50 32.03
N THR A 186 31.54 -0.18 31.90
CA THR A 186 32.03 0.67 33.01
C THR A 186 30.89 1.08 33.95
N SER A 187 30.91 0.43 35.13
CA SER A 187 30.48 0.87 36.46
C SER A 187 29.19 1.72 36.59
N THR A 188 28.04 1.05 36.70
CA THR A 188 26.96 1.55 37.56
C THR A 188 26.96 0.75 38.85
N ALA A 189 27.86 1.11 39.76
CA ALA A 189 27.80 0.72 41.16
C ALA A 189 28.48 1.82 41.99
N THR A 190 27.70 2.83 42.38
CA THR A 190 27.67 3.47 43.70
C THR A 190 26.41 4.31 43.79
#